data_AF-A0AB73KIL6-F1
#
_entry.id   AF-A0AB73KIL6-F1
#
_cell.length_a   1.000
_cell.length_b   1.000
_cell.length_c   1.000
_cell.angle_alpha   90.00
_cell.angle_beta   90.00
_cell.angle_gamma   90.00
#
_symmetry.space_group_name_H-M   'P 1'
#
loop_
_entity.id
_entity.type
_entity.pdbx_description
1 polymer ?
#
loop_
_entity_poly.entity_id
_entity_poly.type
_entity_poly.pdbx_seq_one_letter_code
_entity_poly.pdbx_strand_id
1 'polypeptide(L)'
;MIRSRNWFAAALTCVSAFAVTVLPSAPAQATEPESCQSFFSNMSTQFPVKKFQIPVYAHEVLSETALNAVMTESGQITDAACKAWNGWVEKNGSAATNELDKRYAAAQGALCNKFAQSFVGTASKYSPQLPADARPIETLAKQVWQTAMQKLSTDAKVSATCQKAYGNVKAGW
;
A
#
# COMPACT_ATOMS: atom_id res chain seq x y z
N MET A 1 4.06 5.99 23.18
CA MET A 1 2.89 5.19 22.73
C MET A 1 3.12 4.76 21.30
N ILE A 2 3.22 3.45 21.07
CA ILE A 2 3.62 2.83 19.81
C ILE A 2 2.43 2.90 18.85
N ARG A 3 2.49 3.77 17.82
CA ARG A 3 1.52 3.80 16.72
C ARG A 3 1.94 2.79 15.66
N SER A 4 1.51 1.54 15.81
CA SER A 4 1.42 0.55 14.75
C SER A 4 0.39 1.04 13.72
N ARG A 5 0.84 1.66 12.62
CA ARG A 5 -0.02 2.14 11.53
C ARG A 5 0.34 1.43 10.21
N ASN A 6 -0.72 0.87 9.64
CA ASN A 6 -0.81 -0.17 8.62
C ASN A 6 -0.25 0.25 7.25
N TRP A 7 0.30 -0.71 6.49
CA TRP A 7 1.30 -0.44 5.46
C TRP A 7 0.85 -0.61 4.02
N PHE A 8 -0.08 -1.52 3.72
CA PHE A 8 -0.84 -1.44 2.47
C PHE A 8 -1.81 -0.26 2.51
N ALA A 9 -2.29 0.07 3.71
CA ALA A 9 -3.05 1.28 4.00
C ALA A 9 -2.23 2.56 3.80
N ALA A 10 -0.94 2.63 4.17
CA ALA A 10 -0.16 3.85 3.94
C ALA A 10 -0.18 4.26 2.47
N ALA A 11 -0.10 3.31 1.55
CA ALA A 11 -0.14 3.53 0.11
C ALA A 11 -1.57 3.71 -0.48
N LEU A 12 -2.64 3.74 0.33
CA LEU A 12 -4.03 3.81 -0.18
C LEU A 12 -5.04 4.52 0.75
N THR A 13 -4.68 4.85 2.00
CA THR A 13 -5.56 5.50 3.00
C THR A 13 -5.54 7.03 2.96
N CYS A 14 -4.73 7.65 2.10
CA CYS A 14 -4.88 9.08 1.86
C CYS A 14 -6.12 9.45 1.02
N VAL A 15 -6.78 8.45 0.41
CA VAL A 15 -7.93 8.63 -0.47
C VAL A 15 -9.19 9.09 0.26
N SER A 16 -9.38 8.68 1.52
CA SER A 16 -10.67 8.86 2.22
C SER A 16 -10.78 10.10 3.11
N ALA A 17 -9.68 10.83 3.35
CA ALA A 17 -9.70 11.97 4.28
C ALA A 17 -10.01 13.33 3.63
N PHE A 18 -10.01 13.45 2.29
CA PHE A 18 -10.18 14.74 1.60
C PHE A 18 -11.49 14.89 0.81
N ALA A 19 -12.31 13.84 0.67
CA ALA A 19 -13.64 13.98 0.06
C ALA A 19 -14.67 14.66 0.98
N VAL A 20 -14.37 14.86 2.28
CA VAL A 20 -15.34 15.35 3.27
C VAL A 20 -15.22 16.84 3.58
N THR A 21 -14.09 17.52 3.29
CA THR A 21 -13.85 18.87 3.84
C THR A 21 -13.55 19.99 2.84
N VAL A 22 -13.47 19.75 1.53
CA VAL A 22 -13.10 20.81 0.57
C VAL A 22 -13.76 20.69 -0.80
N LEU A 23 -15.10 20.67 -0.87
CA LEU A 23 -15.80 21.05 -2.10
C LEU A 23 -17.09 21.83 -1.77
N PRO A 24 -17.14 23.16 -2.00
CA PRO A 24 -18.41 23.85 -2.11
C PRO A 24 -19.10 23.38 -3.41
N SER A 25 -20.15 22.57 -3.24
CA SER A 25 -21.26 22.33 -4.17
C SER A 25 -20.98 22.53 -5.67
N ALA A 26 -20.65 21.42 -6.36
CA ALA A 26 -20.74 21.26 -7.82
C ALA A 26 -21.23 19.82 -8.13
N PRO A 27 -21.87 19.60 -9.30
CA PRO A 27 -23.03 18.74 -9.45
C PRO A 27 -22.68 17.24 -9.46
N ALA A 28 -23.55 16.44 -8.81
CA ALA A 28 -23.63 14.98 -8.89
C ALA A 28 -22.30 14.28 -9.21
N GLN A 29 -21.39 14.24 -8.22
CA GLN A 29 -20.24 13.35 -8.26
C GLN A 29 -20.74 11.96 -8.65
N ALA A 30 -20.19 11.41 -9.74
CA ALA A 30 -20.34 10.00 -10.07
C ALA A 30 -20.07 9.24 -8.77
N THR A 31 -21.13 8.65 -8.20
CA THR A 31 -21.05 8.02 -6.89
C THR A 31 -19.99 6.96 -6.99
N GLU A 32 -18.89 7.12 -6.25
CA GLU A 32 -17.82 6.14 -6.25
C GLU A 32 -18.45 4.77 -5.98
N PRO A 33 -18.17 3.73 -6.79
CA PRO A 33 -18.85 2.46 -6.64
C PRO A 33 -18.70 1.92 -5.22
N GLU A 34 -19.78 1.39 -4.65
CA GLU A 34 -19.86 0.98 -3.24
C GLU A 34 -18.72 0.02 -2.85
N SER A 35 -18.31 -0.86 -3.77
CA SER A 35 -17.21 -1.80 -3.52
C SER A 35 -15.86 -1.09 -3.37
N CYS A 36 -15.66 0.04 -4.04
CA CYS A 36 -14.46 0.87 -3.91
C CYS A 36 -14.48 1.66 -2.59
N GLN A 37 -15.64 2.16 -2.17
CA GLN A 37 -15.77 2.80 -0.85
C GLN A 37 -15.43 1.83 0.29
N SER A 38 -15.93 0.59 0.21
CA SER A 38 -15.60 -0.46 1.18
C SER A 38 -14.12 -0.85 1.14
N PHE A 39 -13.53 -0.92 -0.07
CA PHE A 39 -12.10 -1.17 -0.26
C PHE A 39 -11.25 -0.12 0.46
N PHE A 40 -11.50 1.18 0.25
CA PHE A 40 -10.70 2.25 0.87
C PHE A 40 -10.94 2.35 2.39
N SER A 41 -12.17 2.12 2.84
CA SER A 41 -12.54 2.25 4.25
C SER A 41 -12.03 1.09 5.12
N ASN A 42 -12.05 -0.13 4.59
CA ASN A 42 -11.71 -1.35 5.34
C ASN A 42 -10.27 -1.82 5.14
N MET A 43 -9.47 -1.16 4.31
CA MET A 43 -8.11 -1.62 4.01
C MET A 43 -7.23 -1.76 5.27
N SER A 44 -7.46 -0.93 6.29
CA SER A 44 -6.72 -0.99 7.55
C SER A 44 -7.13 -2.18 8.43
N THR A 45 -8.39 -2.64 8.38
CA THR A 45 -8.89 -3.78 9.16
C THR A 45 -8.64 -5.11 8.45
N GLN A 46 -8.49 -5.08 7.12
CA GLN A 46 -8.27 -6.25 6.28
C GLN A 46 -6.86 -6.88 6.41
N PHE A 47 -5.86 -6.13 6.86
CA PHE A 47 -4.47 -6.61 7.00
C PHE A 47 -3.88 -6.35 8.40
N PRO A 48 -4.35 -7.05 9.46
CA PRO A 48 -3.98 -6.78 10.84
C PRO A 48 -2.58 -7.34 11.20
N VAL A 49 -1.53 -6.59 10.88
CA VAL A 49 -0.16 -6.97 11.24
C VAL A 49 0.14 -6.77 12.73
N LYS A 50 0.94 -7.66 13.31
CA LYS A 50 1.33 -7.62 14.72
C LYS A 50 2.78 -7.19 14.93
N LYS A 51 3.68 -7.58 14.01
CA LYS A 51 5.14 -7.41 14.17
C LYS A 51 5.75 -6.50 13.13
N PHE A 52 5.20 -6.48 11.92
CA PHE A 52 5.68 -5.65 10.83
C PHE A 52 5.63 -4.17 11.20
N GLN A 53 6.70 -3.44 10.89
CA GLN A 53 6.78 -2.00 11.10
C GLN A 53 7.30 -1.33 9.84
N ILE A 54 6.77 -0.14 9.56
CA ILE A 54 7.29 0.76 8.54
C ILE A 54 8.12 1.84 9.23
N PRO A 55 9.31 2.19 8.73
CA PRO A 55 9.99 3.41 9.11
C PRO A 55 9.06 4.63 8.90
N VAL A 56 8.94 5.51 9.91
CA VAL A 56 7.99 6.65 9.89
C VAL A 56 8.08 7.45 8.59
N TYR A 57 9.30 7.82 8.18
CA TYR A 57 9.49 8.59 6.96
C TYR A 57 9.13 7.82 5.68
N ALA A 58 9.35 6.50 5.65
CA ALA A 58 8.91 5.67 4.52
C ALA A 58 7.39 5.58 4.45
N HIS A 59 6.70 5.53 5.59
CA HIS A 59 5.24 5.61 5.64
C HIS A 59 4.74 6.93 5.05
N GLU A 60 5.32 8.07 5.43
CA GLU A 60 4.95 9.38 4.88
C GLU A 60 5.11 9.44 3.35
N VAL A 61 6.27 9.01 2.83
CA VAL A 61 6.52 9.02 1.37
C VAL A 61 5.59 8.07 0.60
N LEU A 62 5.29 6.89 1.17
CA LEU A 62 4.30 5.97 0.59
C LEU A 62 2.91 6.60 0.54
N SER A 63 2.50 7.28 1.62
CA SER A 63 1.22 7.98 1.72
C SER A 63 1.06 9.15 0.77
N GLU A 64 2.08 9.99 0.62
CA GLU A 64 2.05 11.07 -0.36
C GLU A 64 2.00 10.54 -1.79
N THR A 65 2.79 9.51 -2.07
CA THR A 65 2.86 8.91 -3.42
C THR A 65 1.54 8.25 -3.80
N ALA A 66 0.92 7.56 -2.86
CA ALA A 66 -0.40 7.00 -2.98
C ALA A 66 -1.50 7.99 -3.31
N LEU A 67 -1.55 9.08 -2.52
CA LEU A 67 -2.52 10.13 -2.73
C LEU A 67 -2.43 10.66 -4.16
N ASN A 68 -1.20 10.96 -4.60
CA ASN A 68 -0.96 11.47 -5.94
C ASN A 68 -1.36 10.46 -7.03
N ALA A 69 -1.04 9.17 -6.84
CA ALA A 69 -1.38 8.14 -7.80
C ALA A 69 -2.91 7.97 -7.93
N VAL A 70 -3.64 7.97 -6.82
CA VAL A 70 -5.11 7.86 -6.87
C VAL A 70 -5.75 9.11 -7.49
N MET A 71 -5.24 10.31 -7.17
CA MET A 71 -5.73 11.54 -7.79
C MET A 71 -5.52 11.59 -9.31
N THR A 72 -4.49 10.91 -9.82
CA THR A 72 -4.14 10.91 -11.25
C THR A 72 -4.72 9.72 -12.02
N GLU A 73 -4.97 8.60 -11.35
CA GLU A 73 -5.31 7.32 -12.01
C GLU A 73 -6.62 6.68 -11.52
N SER A 74 -7.37 7.34 -10.63
CA SER A 74 -8.65 6.84 -10.10
C SER A 74 -9.67 6.43 -11.17
N GLY A 75 -9.65 7.05 -12.35
CA GLY A 75 -10.52 6.68 -13.48
C GLY A 75 -10.28 5.26 -14.03
N GLN A 76 -9.19 4.60 -13.64
CA GLN A 76 -8.85 3.24 -14.06
C GLN A 76 -9.31 2.16 -13.07
N ILE A 77 -9.75 2.54 -11.87
CA ILE A 77 -10.27 1.60 -10.87
C ILE A 77 -11.78 1.47 -11.04
N THR A 78 -12.23 0.27 -11.39
CA THR A 78 -13.65 -0.04 -11.60
C THR A 78 -14.25 -0.75 -10.39
N ASP A 79 -15.59 -0.77 -10.30
CA ASP A 79 -16.31 -1.55 -9.27
C ASP A 79 -15.93 -3.04 -9.32
N ALA A 80 -15.80 -3.60 -10.53
CA ALA A 80 -15.36 -4.98 -10.71
C ALA A 80 -13.96 -5.22 -10.14
N ALA A 81 -13.04 -4.27 -10.33
CA ALA A 81 -11.69 -4.36 -9.76
C ALA A 81 -11.72 -4.32 -8.23
N CYS A 82 -12.46 -3.38 -7.65
CA CYS A 82 -12.62 -3.25 -6.19
C CYS A 82 -13.27 -4.50 -5.58
N LYS A 83 -14.33 -5.03 -6.20
CA LYS A 83 -14.98 -6.27 -5.78
C LYS A 83 -14.04 -7.48 -5.85
N ALA A 84 -13.31 -7.63 -6.95
CA ALA A 84 -12.36 -8.72 -7.14
C ALA A 84 -11.20 -8.66 -6.13
N TRP A 85 -10.71 -7.45 -5.85
CA TRP A 85 -9.72 -7.24 -4.80
C TRP A 85 -10.27 -7.61 -3.42
N ASN A 86 -11.44 -7.08 -3.04
CA ASN A 86 -12.03 -7.35 -1.73
C ASN A 86 -12.25 -8.85 -1.50
N GLY A 87 -12.79 -9.57 -2.49
CA GLY A 87 -12.93 -11.03 -2.41
C GLY A 87 -11.59 -11.77 -2.33
N TRP A 88 -10.55 -11.29 -3.02
CA TRP A 88 -9.20 -11.83 -2.86
C TRP A 88 -8.65 -11.59 -1.46
N VAL A 89 -8.85 -10.41 -0.88
CA VAL A 89 -8.39 -10.06 0.46
C VAL A 89 -9.14 -10.84 1.54
N GLU A 90 -10.45 -11.02 1.43
CA GLU A 90 -11.21 -11.88 2.35
C GLU A 90 -10.63 -13.29 2.40
N LYS A 91 -10.25 -13.84 1.24
CA LYS A 91 -9.69 -15.18 1.14
C LYS A 91 -8.23 -15.29 1.59
N ASN A 92 -7.40 -14.29 1.27
CA ASN A 92 -5.94 -14.40 1.39
C ASN A 92 -5.31 -13.45 2.42
N GLY A 93 -6.03 -12.43 2.87
CA GLY A 93 -5.53 -11.32 3.68
C GLY A 93 -4.86 -11.78 4.98
N SER A 94 -5.52 -12.66 5.73
CA SER A 94 -4.96 -13.23 6.97
C SER A 94 -3.66 -14.01 6.72
N ALA A 95 -3.62 -14.82 5.65
CA ALA A 95 -2.43 -15.58 5.29
C ALA A 95 -1.28 -14.67 4.82
N ALA A 96 -1.59 -13.61 4.06
CA ALA A 96 -0.63 -12.61 3.62
C ALA A 96 -0.04 -11.82 4.80
N THR A 97 -0.89 -11.39 5.73
CA THR A 97 -0.49 -10.72 6.96
C THR A 97 0.40 -11.59 7.84
N ASN A 98 0.04 -12.86 8.05
CA ASN A 98 0.85 -13.78 8.84
C ASN A 98 2.21 -14.06 8.20
N GLU A 99 2.24 -14.23 6.87
CA GLU A 99 3.49 -14.40 6.12
C GLU A 99 4.40 -13.18 6.29
N LEU A 100 3.84 -11.99 6.17
CA LEU A 100 4.58 -10.75 6.34
C LEU A 100 5.19 -10.66 7.74
N ASP A 101 4.39 -10.87 8.78
CA ASP A 101 4.87 -10.81 10.17
C ASP A 101 5.98 -11.84 10.40
N LYS A 102 5.85 -13.04 9.81
CA LYS A 102 6.89 -14.07 9.86
C LYS A 102 8.16 -13.62 9.16
N ARG A 103 8.07 -13.09 7.94
CA ARG A 103 9.24 -12.57 7.18
C ARG A 103 9.91 -11.42 7.91
N TYR A 104 9.12 -10.49 8.43
CA TYR A 104 9.62 -9.35 9.17
C TYR A 104 10.30 -9.75 10.48
N ALA A 105 9.72 -10.70 11.21
CA ALA A 105 10.32 -11.23 12.43
C ALA A 105 11.66 -11.96 12.16
N ALA A 106 11.75 -12.70 11.05
CA ALA A 106 12.96 -13.41 10.64
C ALA A 106 14.01 -12.51 9.99
N ALA A 107 13.60 -11.36 9.42
CA ALA A 107 14.50 -10.44 8.74
C ALA A 107 15.50 -9.80 9.71
N GLN A 108 16.75 -9.75 9.28
CA GLN A 108 17.87 -9.16 10.00
C GLN A 108 18.21 -7.76 9.47
N GLY A 109 18.93 -7.00 10.28
CA GLY A 109 19.44 -5.67 9.93
C GLY A 109 18.50 -4.52 10.28
N ALA A 110 18.77 -3.36 9.69
CA ALA A 110 18.05 -2.12 9.98
C ALA A 110 16.55 -2.21 9.62
N LEU A 111 15.74 -1.42 10.32
CA LEU A 111 14.28 -1.37 10.17
C LEU A 111 13.84 -1.25 8.69
N CYS A 112 14.50 -0.38 7.92
CA CYS A 112 14.23 -0.18 6.50
C CYS A 112 14.49 -1.42 5.64
N ASN A 113 15.54 -2.20 5.94
CA ASN A 113 15.81 -3.45 5.25
C ASN A 113 14.76 -4.51 5.58
N LYS A 114 14.41 -4.65 6.87
CA LYS A 114 13.37 -5.56 7.32
C LYS A 114 12.05 -5.25 6.64
N PHE A 115 11.63 -3.98 6.67
CA PHE A 115 10.45 -3.48 5.98
C PHE A 115 10.48 -3.81 4.49
N ALA A 116 11.52 -3.36 3.78
CA ALA A 116 11.66 -3.49 2.34
C ALA A 116 11.61 -4.95 1.85
N GLN A 117 12.41 -5.81 2.47
CA GLN A 117 12.52 -7.21 2.05
C GLN A 117 11.29 -8.03 2.42
N SER A 118 10.72 -7.83 3.62
CA SER A 118 9.54 -8.59 4.02
C SER A 118 8.30 -8.16 3.23
N PHE A 119 8.16 -6.86 2.91
CA PHE A 119 7.14 -6.35 1.98
C PHE A 119 7.23 -7.10 0.65
N VAL A 120 8.36 -6.98 -0.05
CA VAL A 120 8.52 -7.54 -1.39
C VAL A 120 8.35 -9.04 -1.38
N GLY A 121 8.98 -9.74 -0.43
CA GLY A 121 8.86 -11.18 -0.33
C GLY A 121 7.41 -11.66 -0.10
N THR A 122 6.59 -10.86 0.58
CA THR A 122 5.16 -11.16 0.76
C THR A 122 4.38 -10.83 -0.50
N ALA A 123 4.61 -9.64 -1.08
CA ALA A 123 3.98 -9.20 -2.30
C ALA A 123 4.20 -10.20 -3.43
N SER A 124 5.44 -10.62 -3.71
CA SER A 124 5.77 -11.60 -4.75
C SER A 124 5.11 -12.97 -4.55
N LYS A 125 4.81 -13.38 -3.30
CA LYS A 125 4.13 -14.65 -3.01
C LYS A 125 2.64 -14.59 -3.32
N TYR A 126 2.01 -13.45 -3.07
CA TYR A 126 0.55 -13.30 -3.07
C TYR A 126 0.01 -12.58 -4.32
N SER A 127 0.79 -11.68 -4.92
CA SER A 127 0.48 -10.99 -6.18
C SER A 127 0.10 -11.94 -7.33
N PRO A 128 0.79 -13.07 -7.57
CA PRO A 128 0.41 -13.99 -8.64
C PRO A 128 -1.01 -14.56 -8.48
N GLN A 129 -1.53 -14.61 -7.25
CA GLN A 129 -2.85 -15.18 -6.93
C GLN A 129 -4.00 -14.19 -7.12
N LEU A 130 -3.71 -12.93 -7.48
CA LEU A 130 -4.73 -11.93 -7.74
C LEU A 130 -5.56 -12.31 -8.97
N PRO A 131 -6.90 -12.18 -8.89
CA PRO A 131 -7.76 -12.37 -10.06
C PRO A 131 -7.47 -11.30 -11.12
N ALA A 132 -7.76 -11.61 -12.38
CA ALA A 132 -7.51 -10.72 -13.51
C ALA A 132 -8.16 -9.33 -13.30
N ASP A 133 -9.38 -9.30 -12.80
CA ASP A 133 -10.12 -8.06 -12.55
C ASP A 133 -9.48 -7.19 -11.47
N ALA A 134 -8.68 -7.74 -10.55
CA ALA A 134 -7.98 -6.99 -9.51
C ALA A 134 -6.61 -6.44 -9.97
N ARG A 135 -6.15 -6.76 -11.18
CA ARG A 135 -4.85 -6.33 -11.71
C ARG A 135 -4.70 -4.80 -11.86
N PRO A 136 -5.72 -4.00 -12.19
CA PRO A 136 -5.60 -2.54 -12.20
C PRO A 136 -5.20 -1.97 -10.83
N ILE A 137 -5.76 -2.51 -9.74
CA ILE A 137 -5.41 -2.11 -8.37
C ILE A 137 -3.96 -2.52 -8.04
N GLU A 138 -3.54 -3.70 -8.49
CA GLU A 138 -2.16 -4.14 -8.35
C GLU A 138 -1.17 -3.22 -9.08
N THR A 139 -1.49 -2.82 -10.32
CA THR A 139 -0.66 -1.92 -11.12
C THR A 139 -0.45 -0.60 -10.39
N LEU A 140 -1.53 0.00 -9.90
CA LEU A 140 -1.45 1.25 -9.12
C LEU A 140 -0.57 1.07 -7.87
N ALA A 141 -0.77 -0.03 -7.13
CA ALA A 141 0.01 -0.29 -5.92
C ALA A 141 1.50 -0.51 -6.22
N LYS A 142 1.84 -1.17 -7.33
CA LYS A 142 3.23 -1.32 -7.82
C LYS A 142 3.84 0.02 -8.20
N GLN A 143 3.08 0.88 -8.88
CA GLN A 143 3.54 2.21 -9.24
C GLN A 143 3.82 3.07 -8.00
N VAL A 144 2.94 3.01 -7.00
CA VAL A 144 3.16 3.68 -5.71
C VAL A 144 4.43 3.14 -5.03
N TRP A 145 4.58 1.82 -4.98
CA TRP A 145 5.78 1.18 -4.43
C TRP A 145 7.05 1.65 -5.13
N GLN A 146 7.11 1.51 -6.46
CA GLN A 146 8.26 1.87 -7.28
C GLN A 146 8.64 3.34 -7.10
N THR A 147 7.65 4.23 -7.15
CA THR A 147 7.85 5.68 -7.01
C THR A 147 8.32 6.04 -5.60
N ALA A 148 7.71 5.47 -4.57
CA ALA A 148 8.09 5.73 -3.18
C ALA A 148 9.50 5.20 -2.89
N MET A 149 9.81 3.97 -3.30
CA MET A 149 11.14 3.38 -3.11
C MET A 149 12.21 4.15 -3.89
N GLN A 150 11.89 4.62 -5.10
CA GLN A 150 12.78 5.47 -5.88
C GLN A 150 13.09 6.77 -5.12
N LYS A 151 12.06 7.49 -4.63
CA LYS A 151 12.24 8.70 -3.82
C LYS A 151 13.11 8.43 -2.59
N LEU A 152 12.74 7.41 -1.80
CA LEU A 152 13.46 7.05 -0.57
C LEU A 152 14.91 6.59 -0.84
N SER A 153 15.20 6.04 -2.01
CA SER A 153 16.55 5.60 -2.38
C SER A 153 17.50 6.75 -2.72
N THR A 154 16.97 7.94 -3.02
CA THR A 154 17.76 9.13 -3.41
C THR A 154 17.62 10.30 -2.44
N ASP A 155 16.70 10.22 -1.48
CA ASP A 155 16.42 11.31 -0.54
C ASP A 155 17.55 11.47 0.49
N ALA A 156 18.08 12.68 0.61
CA ALA A 156 19.16 13.01 1.54
C ALA A 156 18.78 12.86 3.02
N LYS A 157 17.48 12.85 3.37
CA LYS A 157 16.98 12.60 4.73
C LYS A 157 17.06 11.12 5.12
N VAL A 158 17.33 10.22 4.17
CA VAL A 158 17.43 8.78 4.39
C VAL A 158 18.90 8.38 4.53
N SER A 159 19.23 7.60 5.56
CA SER A 159 20.60 7.08 5.73
C SER A 159 21.04 6.24 4.52
N ALA A 160 22.35 6.24 4.20
CA ALA A 160 22.89 5.49 3.06
C ALA A 160 22.54 3.98 3.08
N THR A 161 22.50 3.38 4.28
CA THR A 161 22.08 1.98 4.45
C THR A 161 20.63 1.77 4.01
N CYS A 162 19.74 2.70 4.38
CA CYS A 162 18.33 2.62 4.00
C CYS A 162 18.10 3.01 2.54
N GLN A 163 18.82 4.01 2.02
CA GLN A 163 18.80 4.34 0.60
C GLN A 163 19.10 3.11 -0.26
N LYS A 164 20.17 2.38 0.09
CA LYS A 164 20.53 1.12 -0.57
C LYS A 164 19.43 0.06 -0.42
N ALA A 165 18.87 -0.09 0.78
CA ALA A 165 17.80 -1.06 1.02
C ALA A 165 16.57 -0.79 0.13
N TYR A 166 16.10 0.46 0.04
CA TYR A 166 14.98 0.84 -0.82
C TYR A 166 15.33 0.72 -2.31
N GLY A 167 16.54 1.14 -2.70
CA GLY A 167 17.02 1.02 -4.07
C GLY A 167 17.07 -0.43 -4.58
N ASN A 168 17.41 -1.38 -3.70
CA ASN A 168 17.45 -2.81 -4.04
C ASN A 168 16.06 -3.41 -4.28
N VAL A 169 15.02 -2.89 -3.64
CA VAL A 169 13.66 -3.46 -3.68
C VAL A 169 12.70 -2.71 -4.59
N LYS A 170 13.11 -1.56 -5.16
CA LYS A 170 12.22 -0.72 -5.97
C LYS A 170 11.55 -1.46 -7.12
N ALA A 171 12.26 -2.41 -7.75
CA ALA A 171 11.76 -3.25 -8.84
C ALA A 171 11.49 -4.70 -8.42
N GLY A 172 11.46 -4.98 -7.10
CA GLY A 172 11.29 -6.33 -6.57
C GLY A 172 9.85 -6.85 -6.62
N TRP A 173 8.89 -5.97 -6.89
CA TRP A 173 7.46 -6.28 -7.01
C TRP A 173 6.91 -5.80 -8.36
#